data_AF-A0A4Y9INZ5-F1
#
_entry.id   AF-A0A4Y9INZ5-F1
#
_cell.length_a   1.000
_cell.length_b   1.000
_cell.length_c   1.000
_cell.angle_alpha   90.00
_cell.angle_beta   90.00
_cell.angle_gamma   90.00
#
_symmetry.space_group_name_H-M   'P 1'
#
loop_
_entity.id
_entity.type
_entity.pdbx_description
1 polymer ?
#
loop_
_entity_poly.entity_id
_entity_poly.type
_entity_poly.pdbx_seq_one_letter_code
_entity_poly.pdbx_strand_id
1 'polypeptide(L)'
;MTIRKPNITVLLVGIFLVSIFAISFYFSWTDRYIRLNGELRKTEIINIRHFKGGSGATVSIEGNNLNAGRISRNYLVGDSILIRYIPNEYCVVQESVQPNRYYLYFALESILLIIGIALIVESLKGKSFSYYYYTAINFNQIGDNLLKWISKKLKR
;
A
#
# COMPACT_ATOMS: atom_id res chain seq x y z
N MET A 1 -27.93 -31.21 4.88
CA MET A 1 -26.73 -30.34 4.78
C MET A 1 -27.06 -29.04 5.51
N THR A 2 -26.58 -28.84 6.73
CA THR A 2 -26.86 -27.64 7.53
C THR A 2 -25.98 -26.50 7.03
N ILE A 3 -26.57 -25.55 6.30
CA ILE A 3 -25.88 -24.34 5.86
C ILE A 3 -25.58 -23.51 7.12
N ARG A 4 -24.33 -23.53 7.58
CA ARG A 4 -23.88 -22.64 8.66
C ARG A 4 -23.94 -21.21 8.17
N LYS A 5 -24.59 -20.33 8.93
CA LYS A 5 -24.69 -18.91 8.57
C LYS A 5 -23.29 -18.28 8.60
N PRO A 6 -22.91 -17.51 7.56
CA PRO A 6 -21.61 -16.86 7.53
C PRO A 6 -21.49 -15.81 8.64
N ASN A 7 -20.28 -15.64 9.15
CA ASN A 7 -19.99 -14.58 10.11
C ASN A 7 -19.82 -13.23 9.35
N ILE A 8 -20.89 -12.44 9.34
CA ILE A 8 -20.99 -11.19 8.59
C ILE A 8 -19.87 -10.20 8.96
N THR A 9 -19.51 -10.10 10.24
CA THR A 9 -18.46 -9.18 10.69
C THR A 9 -17.10 -9.54 10.09
N VAL A 10 -16.73 -10.83 10.14
CA VAL A 10 -15.47 -11.32 9.56
C VAL A 10 -15.46 -11.15 8.04
N LEU A 11 -16.62 -11.38 7.40
CA LEU A 11 -16.78 -11.18 5.96
C LEU A 11 -16.56 -9.71 5.56
N LEU A 12 -17.16 -8.76 6.27
CA LEU A 12 -17.01 -7.32 6.00
C LEU A 12 -15.57 -6.85 6.18
N VAL A 13 -14.87 -7.32 7.22
CA VAL A 13 -13.44 -7.02 7.41
C VAL A 13 -12.59 -7.59 6.27
N GLY A 14 -12.87 -8.82 5.84
CA GLY A 14 -12.18 -9.45 4.70
C GLY A 14 -12.37 -8.66 3.40
N ILE A 15 -13.61 -8.28 3.07
CA ILE A 15 -13.93 -7.45 1.88
C ILE A 15 -13.19 -6.11 1.96
N PHE A 16 -13.23 -5.45 3.12
CA PHE A 16 -12.55 -4.18 3.34
C PHE A 16 -11.04 -4.27 3.08
N LEU A 17 -10.37 -5.32 3.57
CA LEU A 17 -8.94 -5.53 3.32
C LEU A 17 -8.62 -5.79 1.85
N VAL A 18 -9.47 -6.54 1.14
CA VAL A 18 -9.34 -6.73 -0.32
C VAL A 18 -9.54 -5.42 -1.08
N SER A 19 -10.46 -4.55 -0.64
CA SER A 19 -10.64 -3.22 -1.22
C SER A 19 -9.41 -2.33 -1.00
N ILE A 20 -8.82 -2.33 0.20
CA ILE A 20 -7.57 -1.60 0.47
C ILE A 20 -6.42 -2.15 -0.37
N PHE A 21 -6.35 -3.48 -0.55
CA PHE A 21 -5.39 -4.11 -1.47
C PHE A 21 -5.54 -3.54 -2.89
N ALA A 22 -6.76 -3.50 -3.44
CA ALA A 22 -6.99 -2.99 -4.79
C ALA A 22 -6.52 -1.52 -4.95
N ILE A 23 -6.79 -0.69 -3.94
CA ILE A 23 -6.32 0.71 -3.91
C ILE A 23 -4.79 0.77 -3.86
N SER A 24 -4.16 -0.02 -2.99
CA SER A 24 -2.69 -0.04 -2.83
C SER A 24 -2.01 -0.52 -4.12
N PHE A 25 -2.54 -1.58 -4.73
CA PHE A 25 -2.09 -2.11 -6.01
C PHE A 25 -2.20 -1.07 -7.12
N TYR A 26 -3.30 -0.32 -7.19
CA TYR A 26 -3.47 0.75 -8.18
C TYR A 26 -2.39 1.82 -8.06
N PHE A 27 -2.07 2.28 -6.84
CA PHE A 27 -1.00 3.27 -6.63
C PHE A 27 0.38 2.73 -7.01
N SER A 28 0.71 1.51 -6.56
CA SER A 28 1.97 0.83 -6.88
C SER A 28 2.14 0.56 -8.38
N TRP A 29 1.06 0.18 -9.05
CA TRP A 29 1.02 0.01 -10.50
C TRP A 29 1.29 1.33 -11.22
N THR A 30 0.61 2.41 -10.81
CA THR A 30 0.76 3.74 -11.41
C THR A 30 2.20 4.24 -11.27
N ASP A 31 2.78 4.15 -10.07
CA ASP A 31 4.17 4.51 -9.82
C ASP A 31 5.14 3.67 -10.65
N ARG A 32 4.89 2.36 -10.80
CA ARG A 32 5.70 1.46 -11.63
C ARG A 32 5.61 1.82 -13.11
N TYR A 33 4.40 2.07 -13.60
CA TYR A 33 4.15 2.45 -14.99
C TYR A 33 4.90 3.74 -15.33
N ILE A 34 4.78 4.75 -14.49
CA ILE A 34 5.50 6.02 -14.65
C ILE A 34 7.02 5.80 -14.66
N ARG A 35 7.54 4.88 -13.83
CA ARG A 35 8.99 4.58 -13.79
C ARG A 35 9.51 3.81 -15.00
N LEU A 36 8.72 2.87 -15.54
CA LEU A 36 9.12 2.03 -16.66
C LEU A 36 8.99 2.75 -18.00
N ASN A 37 7.92 3.54 -18.16
CA ASN A 37 7.57 4.14 -19.45
C ASN A 37 7.82 5.66 -19.49
N GLY A 38 8.10 6.28 -18.35
CA GLY A 38 8.39 7.71 -18.27
C GLY A 38 9.87 8.03 -18.49
N GLU A 39 10.12 9.01 -19.35
CA GLU A 39 11.45 9.58 -19.57
C GLU A 39 11.82 10.54 -18.43
N LEU A 40 13.00 10.34 -17.85
CA LEU A 40 13.50 11.21 -16.79
C LEU A 40 14.04 12.51 -17.39
N ARG A 41 13.42 13.64 -17.06
CA ARG A 41 13.83 14.96 -17.54
C ARG A 41 14.00 15.94 -16.40
N LYS A 42 14.99 16.83 -16.52
CA LYS A 42 15.12 18.00 -15.64
C LYS A 42 14.54 19.19 -16.39
N THR A 43 13.52 19.83 -15.83
CA THR A 43 12.80 20.90 -16.51
C THR A 43 12.52 22.08 -15.58
N GLU A 44 12.37 23.26 -16.17
CA GLU A 44 12.16 24.52 -15.46
C GLU A 44 10.69 24.70 -15.03
N ILE A 45 10.50 25.22 -13.82
CA ILE A 45 9.19 25.63 -13.31
C ILE A 45 8.80 26.96 -13.95
N ILE A 46 7.70 26.97 -14.69
CA ILE A 46 7.17 28.16 -15.36
C ILE A 46 6.10 28.89 -14.53
N ASN A 47 5.47 28.19 -13.57
CA ASN A 47 4.45 28.77 -12.70
C ASN A 47 4.33 27.99 -11.40
N ILE A 48 4.05 28.69 -10.30
CA ILE A 48 3.73 28.11 -9.00
C ILE A 48 2.37 28.62 -8.55
N ARG A 49 1.42 27.70 -8.36
CA ARG A 49 0.11 28.00 -7.77
C ARG A 49 0.13 27.68 -6.28
N HIS A 50 -0.15 28.69 -5.45
CA HIS A 50 -0.29 28.52 -4.01
C HIS A 50 -1.74 28.20 -3.63
N PHE A 51 -1.95 27.25 -2.73
CA PHE A 51 -3.27 26.87 -2.22
C PHE A 51 -3.22 26.56 -0.72
N LYS A 52 -4.39 26.54 -0.07
CA LYS A 52 -4.47 26.26 1.37
C LYS A 52 -3.91 24.86 1.65
N GLY A 53 -2.74 24.81 2.28
CA GLY A 53 -2.04 23.56 2.60
C GLY A 53 -0.94 23.12 1.64
N GLY A 54 -0.56 23.91 0.62
CA GLY A 54 0.55 23.54 -0.28
C GLY A 54 0.83 24.50 -1.42
N SER A 55 1.72 24.10 -2.32
CA SER A 55 2.01 24.80 -3.57
C SER A 55 2.21 23.77 -4.68
N GLY A 56 1.71 24.07 -5.87
CA GLY A 56 1.82 23.20 -7.04
C GLY A 56 2.59 23.88 -8.15
N ALA A 57 3.37 23.13 -8.91
CA ALA A 57 4.18 23.66 -10.00
C ALA A 57 3.61 23.26 -11.36
N THR A 58 3.79 24.15 -12.33
CA THR A 58 3.61 23.86 -13.75
C THR A 58 4.97 23.98 -14.43
N VAL A 59 5.20 23.09 -15.39
CA VAL A 59 6.42 23.04 -16.21
C VAL A 59 6.06 23.11 -17.69
N SER A 60 6.98 23.59 -18.52
CA SER A 60 6.84 23.53 -19.98
C SER A 60 7.67 22.38 -20.54
N ILE A 61 7.06 21.53 -21.36
CA ILE A 61 7.73 20.46 -22.10
C ILE A 61 7.18 20.45 -23.51
N GLU A 62 8.04 20.59 -24.52
CA GLU A 62 7.65 20.54 -25.94
C GLU A 62 6.52 21.54 -26.28
N GLY A 63 6.52 22.71 -25.63
CA GLY A 63 5.49 23.74 -25.81
C GLY A 63 4.19 23.51 -25.03
N ASN A 64 4.06 22.37 -24.33
CA ASN A 64 2.90 22.07 -23.49
C ASN A 64 3.16 22.43 -22.03
N ASN A 65 2.17 23.08 -21.41
CA ASN A 65 2.20 23.42 -19.99
C ASN A 65 1.57 22.29 -19.17
N LEU A 66 2.41 21.51 -18.48
CA LEU A 66 2.00 20.32 -17.74
C LEU A 66 2.10 20.55 -16.24
N ASN A 67 1.14 20.00 -15.49
CA ASN A 67 1.16 20.05 -14.03
C ASN A 67 2.19 19.06 -13.48
N ALA A 68 3.13 19.53 -12.66
CA ALA A 68 4.16 18.72 -12.00
C ALA A 68 3.79 18.30 -10.58
N GLY A 69 2.57 18.60 -10.15
CA GLY A 69 2.07 18.25 -8.83
C GLY A 69 2.58 19.20 -7.75
N ARG A 70 2.60 18.71 -6.51
CA ARG A 70 2.90 19.50 -5.31
C ARG A 70 4.40 19.63 -5.12
N ILE A 71 4.88 20.86 -4.93
CA ILE A 71 6.29 21.18 -4.69
C ILE A 71 6.54 21.68 -3.27
N SER A 72 7.79 21.60 -2.83
CA SER A 72 8.25 22.26 -1.60
C SER A 72 8.17 23.78 -1.76
N ARG A 73 7.96 24.50 -0.64
CA ARG A 73 7.91 25.97 -0.60
C ARG A 73 9.24 26.63 -0.94
N ASN A 74 10.34 25.87 -0.96
CA ASN A 74 11.68 26.38 -1.24
C ASN A 74 11.97 26.53 -2.74
N TYR A 75 11.10 25.99 -3.61
CA TYR A 75 11.24 26.14 -5.05
C TYR A 75 10.60 27.45 -5.51
N LEU A 76 11.26 28.11 -6.46
CA LEU A 76 10.83 29.34 -7.11
C LEU A 76 10.58 29.09 -8.61
N VAL A 77 9.86 30.02 -9.24
CA VAL A 77 9.75 30.05 -10.70
C VAL A 77 11.16 30.28 -11.27
N GLY A 78 11.52 29.51 -12.30
CA GLY A 78 12.89 29.47 -12.84
C GLY A 78 13.76 28.35 -12.27
N ASP A 79 13.38 27.75 -11.14
CA ASP A 79 14.08 26.56 -10.64
C ASP A 79 13.80 25.35 -11.52
N SER A 80 14.78 24.44 -11.60
CA SER A 80 14.62 23.18 -12.31
C SER A 80 14.28 22.03 -11.36
N ILE A 81 13.26 21.24 -11.72
CA ILE A 81 12.88 20.02 -11.01
C ILE A 81 13.07 18.79 -11.87
N LEU A 82 13.38 17.66 -11.21
CA LEU A 82 13.46 16.36 -11.86
C LEU A 82 12.06 15.74 -11.93
N ILE A 83 11.65 15.37 -13.13
CA ILE A 83 10.33 14.84 -13.44
C ILE A 83 10.42 13.58 -14.30
N ARG A 84 9.37 12.76 -14.26
CA ARG A 84 9.11 11.74 -15.27
C ARG A 84 8.00 12.22 -16.20
N TYR A 85 8.34 12.29 -17.48
CA TYR A 85 7.46 12.66 -18.56
C TYR A 85 7.03 11.42 -19.32
N ILE A 86 5.72 11.25 -19.51
CA ILE A 86 5.17 10.25 -20.42
C ILE A 86 4.49 11.04 -21.54
N PRO A 87 4.84 10.79 -22.83
CA PRO A 87 4.21 11.48 -23.95
C PRO A 87 2.69 11.34 -23.93
N ASN A 88 1.99 12.43 -24.26
CA ASN A 88 0.52 12.55 -24.30
C ASN A 88 -0.21 12.47 -22.94
N GLU A 89 0.49 12.39 -21.81
CA GLU A 89 -0.14 12.53 -20.50
C GLU A 89 -0.44 14.00 -20.17
N TYR A 90 -1.52 14.24 -19.43
CA TYR A 90 -1.96 15.57 -19.03
C TYR A 90 -1.15 16.16 -17.86
N CYS A 91 -0.26 15.37 -17.25
CA CYS A 91 0.57 15.76 -16.12
C CYS A 91 1.93 15.06 -16.15
N VAL A 92 2.85 15.56 -15.33
CA VAL A 92 4.15 14.93 -15.07
C VAL A 92 4.31 14.65 -13.59
N VAL A 93 5.15 13.67 -13.26
CA VAL A 93 5.37 13.26 -11.88
C VAL A 93 6.76 13.67 -11.43
N GLN A 94 6.84 14.36 -10.31
CA GLN A 94 8.11 14.76 -9.71
C GLN A 94 8.85 13.53 -9.14
N GLU A 95 10.13 13.34 -9.47
CA GLU A 95 10.88 12.14 -9.08
C GLU A 95 11.29 12.13 -7.59
N SER A 96 11.18 13.28 -6.90
CA SER A 96 11.40 13.36 -5.46
C SER A 96 10.24 12.79 -4.62
N VAL A 97 9.20 12.23 -5.24
CA VAL A 97 8.09 11.60 -4.52
C VAL A 97 8.61 10.33 -3.82
N GLN A 98 8.81 10.49 -2.51
CA GLN A 98 9.24 9.52 -1.49
C GLN A 98 9.22 8.04 -1.95
N PRO A 99 10.37 7.45 -2.34
CA PRO A 99 10.45 6.04 -2.74
C PRO A 99 9.97 5.08 -1.64
N ASN A 100 10.05 5.50 -0.37
CA ASN A 100 9.56 4.74 0.76
C ASN A 100 8.04 4.47 0.70
N ARG A 101 7.25 5.35 0.07
CA ARG A 101 5.81 5.12 -0.11
C ARG A 101 5.55 3.97 -1.06
N TYR A 102 6.27 3.95 -2.18
CA TYR A 102 6.22 2.85 -3.14
C TYR A 102 6.54 1.51 -2.48
N TYR A 103 7.64 1.43 -1.73
CA TYR A 103 8.03 0.20 -1.03
C TYR A 103 7.01 -0.20 0.06
N LEU A 104 6.40 0.76 0.74
CA LEU A 104 5.36 0.51 1.72
C LEU A 104 4.10 -0.10 1.07
N TYR A 105 3.60 0.49 -0.02
CA TYR A 105 2.43 -0.06 -0.74
C TYR A 105 2.72 -1.46 -1.28
N PHE A 106 3.89 -1.64 -1.90
CA PHE A 106 4.32 -2.94 -2.41
C PHE A 106 4.40 -4.02 -1.32
N ALA A 107 4.94 -3.69 -0.15
CA ALA A 107 5.00 -4.64 0.97
C ALA A 107 3.61 -4.98 1.55
N LEU A 108 2.70 -4.01 1.60
CA LEU A 108 1.36 -4.18 2.14
C LEU A 108 0.45 -5.01 1.21
N GLU A 109 0.62 -4.92 -0.11
CA GLU A 109 -0.23 -5.59 -1.10
C GLU A 109 -0.40 -7.09 -0.81
N SER A 110 0.70 -7.81 -0.62
CA SER A 110 0.67 -9.27 -0.43
C SER A 110 0.01 -9.65 0.90
N ILE A 111 0.28 -8.89 1.96
CA ILE A 111 -0.29 -9.13 3.30
C ILE A 111 -1.79 -8.88 3.30
N LEU A 112 -2.23 -7.76 2.71
CA LEU A 112 -3.65 -7.38 2.64
C LEU A 112 -4.48 -8.41 1.86
N LEU A 113 -3.95 -8.88 0.73
CA LEU A 113 -4.64 -9.88 -0.10
C LEU A 113 -4.77 -11.22 0.63
N ILE A 114 -3.67 -11.74 1.19
CA ILE A 114 -3.65 -13.04 1.88
C ILE A 114 -4.58 -13.02 3.09
N ILE A 115 -4.48 -11.99 3.94
CA ILE A 115 -5.33 -11.87 5.13
C ILE A 115 -6.80 -11.64 4.74
N GLY A 116 -7.05 -10.79 3.74
CA GLY A 116 -8.41 -10.52 3.25
C GLY A 116 -9.12 -11.78 2.76
N ILE A 117 -8.45 -12.57 1.89
CA ILE A 117 -9.00 -13.84 1.40
C ILE A 117 -9.18 -14.84 2.56
N ALA A 118 -8.18 -14.96 3.46
CA ALA A 118 -8.28 -15.87 4.59
C ALA A 118 -9.50 -15.56 5.47
N LEU A 119 -9.77 -14.28 5.75
CA LEU A 119 -10.94 -13.87 6.53
C LEU A 119 -12.25 -14.15 5.79
N ILE A 120 -12.32 -13.92 4.47
CA ILE A 120 -13.49 -14.28 3.67
C ILE A 120 -13.75 -15.79 3.77
N VAL A 121 -12.74 -16.63 3.59
CA VAL A 121 -12.87 -18.09 3.69
C VAL A 121 -13.29 -18.53 5.10
N GLU A 122 -12.69 -17.95 6.14
CA GLU A 122 -13.05 -18.26 7.54
C GLU A 122 -14.48 -17.82 7.88
N SER A 123 -14.95 -16.70 7.32
CA SER A 123 -16.31 -16.21 7.54
C SER A 123 -17.37 -17.23 7.11
N LEU A 124 -17.10 -18.01 6.05
CA LEU A 124 -17.99 -19.04 5.51
C LEU A 124 -18.06 -20.29 6.39
N LYS A 125 -17.10 -20.49 7.32
CA LYS A 125 -17.10 -21.63 8.25
C LYS A 125 -18.10 -21.46 9.40
N GLY A 126 -18.68 -20.26 9.54
CA GLY A 126 -19.71 -19.94 10.54
C GLY A 126 -19.20 -19.94 11.99
N LYS A 127 -17.88 -19.80 12.20
CA LYS A 127 -17.28 -19.68 13.53
C LYS A 127 -17.30 -18.22 13.98
N SER A 128 -17.64 -17.98 15.26
CA SER A 128 -17.61 -16.63 15.83
C SER A 128 -16.18 -16.17 16.09
N PHE A 129 -15.94 -14.86 16.13
CA PHE A 129 -14.61 -14.30 16.45
C PHE A 129 -14.13 -14.75 17.85
N SER A 130 -15.08 -14.88 18.79
CA SER A 130 -14.85 -15.40 20.14
C SER A 130 -14.24 -16.81 20.12
N TYR A 131 -14.67 -17.68 19.20
CA TYR A 131 -14.07 -19.01 19.05
C TYR A 131 -12.56 -18.92 18.80
N TYR A 132 -12.10 -18.01 17.94
CA TYR A 132 -10.67 -17.80 17.66
C TYR A 132 -9.92 -17.14 18.82
N TYR A 133 -10.58 -16.28 19.60
CA TYR A 133 -9.96 -15.72 20.82
C TYR A 133 -9.75 -16.80 21.89
N TYR A 134 -10.71 -17.71 22.06
CA TYR A 134 -10.61 -18.83 23.01
C TYR A 134 -9.72 -19.99 22.52
N THR A 135 -9.56 -20.17 21.21
CA THR A 135 -8.64 -21.16 20.61
C THR A 135 -7.30 -20.57 20.20
N ALA A 136 -7.08 -19.25 20.34
CA ALA A 136 -5.77 -18.65 20.18
C ALA A 136 -4.84 -19.30 21.19
N ILE A 137 -3.93 -20.12 20.66
CA ILE A 137 -2.78 -20.77 21.28
C ILE A 137 -2.77 -20.61 22.81
N ASN A 138 -3.16 -21.66 23.51
CA ASN A 138 -2.91 -21.77 24.93
C ASN A 138 -1.38 -21.89 25.11
N PHE A 139 -0.68 -20.76 25.18
CA PHE A 139 0.78 -20.68 25.22
C PHE A 139 1.36 -21.52 26.36
N ASN A 140 0.60 -21.70 27.43
CA ASN A 140 0.93 -22.60 28.54
C ASN A 140 1.07 -24.06 28.07
N GLN A 141 0.17 -24.55 27.21
CA GLN A 141 0.23 -25.91 26.66
C GLN A 141 1.42 -26.13 25.71
N ILE A 142 1.81 -25.10 24.95
CA ILE A 142 3.01 -25.16 24.11
C ILE A 142 4.27 -25.14 24.98
N GLY A 143 4.32 -24.28 26.01
CA GLY A 143 5.41 -24.24 26.99
C GLY A 143 5.60 -25.57 27.72
N ASP A 144 4.51 -26.18 28.19
CA ASP A 144 4.53 -27.47 28.89
C ASP A 144 5.03 -28.62 27.99
N ASN A 145 4.63 -28.62 26.72
CA ASN A 145 5.09 -29.62 25.75
C ASN A 145 6.57 -29.43 25.38
N LEU A 146 7.05 -28.18 25.30
CA LEU A 146 8.45 -27.87 25.04
C LEU A 146 9.33 -28.27 26.22
N LEU A 147 8.92 -27.97 27.46
CA LEU A 147 9.61 -28.36 28.69
C LEU A 147 9.65 -29.89 28.86
N LYS A 148 8.54 -30.58 28.57
CA LYS A 148 8.53 -32.05 28.54
C LYS A 148 9.53 -32.60 27.53
N TRP A 149 9.60 -32.04 26.33
CA TRP A 149 10.54 -32.48 25.30
C TRP A 149 12.01 -32.25 25.71
N ILE A 150 12.33 -31.08 26.25
CA ILE A 150 13.67 -30.75 26.75
C ILE A 150 14.09 -31.69 27.89
N SER A 151 13.21 -31.91 28.88
CA SER A 151 13.52 -32.80 30.01
C SER A 151 13.77 -34.24 29.59
N LYS A 152 13.08 -34.72 28.54
CA LYS A 152 13.25 -36.06 27.98
C LYS A 152 14.55 -36.21 27.20
N LYS A 153 15.05 -35.10 26.62
CA LYS A 153 16.34 -35.05 25.92
C LYS A 153 17.53 -34.95 26.87
N LEU A 154 17.37 -34.29 28.02
CA LEU A 154 18.40 -34.15 29.06
C LEU A 154 18.55 -35.38 29.97
N LYS A 155 17.57 -36.28 30.00
CA LYS A 155 17.63 -37.56 30.73
C LYS A 155 18.26 -38.70 29.94
N ARG A 156 18.74 -38.45 28.72
CA ARG A 156 19.60 -39.37 27.94
C ARG A 156 21.02 -38.85 27.98
#